data_AF-A0A6G0SZN9-F1
#
_entry.id   AF-A0A6G0SZN9-F1
#
_cell.length_a   1.000
_cell.length_b   1.000
_cell.length_c   1.000
_cell.angle_alpha   90.00
_cell.angle_beta   90.00
_cell.angle_gamma   90.00
#
_symmetry.space_group_name_H-M   'P 1'
#
loop_
_entity.id
_entity.type
_entity.pdbx_description
1 polymer ?
#
loop_
_entity_poly.entity_id
_entity_poly.type
_entity_poly.pdbx_seq_one_letter_code
_entity_poly.pdbx_strand_id
1 'polypeptide(L)'
;MRYAKVNNDKTPDYDPTKPKSWLIYQDCNNLYSWAMSQPMPYGGFKWVEPKLEGLNDLNDTSPIGRIYEVDITYPKELHDKHNDLPFLPQYGIPAGSKVKKLMATLQSKKNYIIHYRNLQQAIANGLIVQKVHKVLQFCKIPGLFSDETDGRIMREFCALRAKSYAYILEVKEKIKAKGIRGHVVRNHMTFQDHKRCLFGDTSLEVTTSNVSIRSFKHKLKTIKSNKLTYNSFDDKRVILEDKVHTLAHGHYSIK
;
A
#
# COMPACT_ATOMS: atom_id res chain seq x y z
N MET A 1 -3.55 -20.44 -1.26
CA MET A 1 -2.57 -21.05 -2.19
C MET A 1 -1.16 -20.73 -1.70
N ARG A 2 -0.30 -21.74 -1.62
CA ARG A 2 1.05 -21.68 -1.03
C ARG A 2 2.16 -22.14 -1.98
N TYR A 3 1.81 -22.77 -3.09
CA TYR A 3 2.76 -23.11 -4.14
C TYR A 3 2.06 -22.94 -5.49
N ALA A 4 2.79 -22.43 -6.48
CA ALA A 4 2.32 -22.34 -7.85
C ALA A 4 3.50 -22.39 -8.80
N LYS A 5 3.30 -23.06 -9.94
CA LYS A 5 4.23 -23.13 -11.06
C LYS A 5 3.50 -22.68 -12.31
N VAL A 6 4.13 -21.76 -13.04
CA VAL A 6 3.60 -21.19 -14.26
C VAL A 6 3.73 -22.17 -15.41
N ASN A 7 2.71 -22.22 -16.27
CA ASN A 7 2.72 -22.91 -17.56
C ASN A 7 2.41 -21.91 -18.67
N ASN A 8 3.43 -21.34 -19.32
CA ASN A 8 3.22 -20.48 -20.49
C ASN A 8 4.39 -20.58 -21.46
N ASP A 9 4.19 -20.04 -22.66
CA ASP A 9 5.15 -20.04 -23.78
C ASP A 9 6.50 -19.41 -23.47
N LYS A 10 6.62 -18.67 -22.35
CA LYS A 10 7.85 -18.00 -21.92
C LYS A 10 8.62 -18.79 -20.85
N THR A 11 8.13 -19.96 -20.42
CA THR A 11 8.84 -20.87 -19.53
C THR A 11 9.44 -22.05 -20.31
N PRO A 12 10.66 -22.51 -19.96
CA PRO A 12 11.34 -23.60 -20.69
C PRO A 12 10.62 -24.95 -20.57
N ASP A 13 9.76 -25.10 -19.58
CA ASP A 13 8.97 -26.29 -19.26
C ASP A 13 7.50 -26.17 -19.69
N TYR A 14 7.22 -25.35 -20.71
CA TYR A 14 5.88 -25.16 -21.26
C TYR A 14 5.30 -26.48 -21.78
N ASP A 15 4.10 -26.80 -21.32
CA ASP A 15 3.34 -27.95 -21.76
C ASP A 15 2.05 -27.46 -22.45
N PRO A 16 1.94 -27.60 -23.79
CA PRO A 16 0.78 -27.15 -24.54
C PRO A 16 -0.48 -27.97 -24.23
N THR A 17 -0.36 -29.13 -23.58
CA THR A 17 -1.51 -29.96 -23.17
C THR A 17 -2.17 -29.43 -21.89
N LYS A 18 -1.48 -28.58 -21.12
CA LYS A 18 -1.97 -27.99 -19.87
C LYS A 18 -2.50 -26.58 -20.11
N PRO A 19 -3.46 -26.12 -19.30
CA PRO A 19 -3.97 -24.74 -19.39
C PRO A 19 -2.83 -23.74 -19.16
N LYS A 20 -2.85 -22.64 -19.92
CA LYS A 20 -1.91 -21.54 -19.73
C LYS A 20 -2.15 -20.84 -18.40
N SER A 21 -1.09 -20.56 -17.66
CA SER A 21 -1.14 -19.84 -16.38
C SER A 21 -0.07 -18.76 -16.29
N TRP A 22 -0.30 -17.75 -15.46
CA TRP A 22 0.62 -16.63 -15.22
C TRP A 22 0.64 -16.30 -13.73
N LEU A 23 1.78 -15.86 -13.22
CA LEU A 23 1.92 -15.34 -11.85
C LEU A 23 2.31 -13.87 -11.89
N ILE A 24 1.61 -13.06 -11.10
CA ILE A 24 1.90 -11.63 -10.91
C ILE A 24 2.15 -11.36 -9.42
N TYR A 25 3.16 -10.55 -9.13
CA TYR A 25 3.41 -10.07 -7.76
C TYR A 25 2.67 -8.74 -7.56
N GLN A 26 1.73 -8.69 -6.61
CA GLN A 26 1.01 -7.48 -6.25
C GLN A 26 1.15 -7.21 -4.74
N ASP A 27 1.79 -6.10 -4.37
CA ASP A 27 1.78 -5.60 -2.99
C ASP A 27 0.61 -4.65 -2.76
N CYS A 28 -0.53 -5.21 -2.34
CA CYS A 28 -1.74 -4.46 -2.03
C CYS A 28 -1.82 -4.17 -0.52
N ASN A 29 -1.09 -3.14 -0.06
CA ASN A 29 -1.17 -2.67 1.32
C ASN A 29 -2.51 -1.91 1.56
N ASN A 30 -3.50 -2.67 2.05
CA ASN A 30 -4.89 -2.28 2.25
C ASN A 30 -5.07 -1.07 3.21
N LEU A 31 -5.24 0.12 2.62
CA LEU A 31 -5.84 1.40 3.07
C LEU A 31 -5.28 2.52 2.16
N TYR A 32 -3.98 2.47 1.87
CA TYR A 32 -3.36 3.33 0.87
C TYR A 32 -3.82 2.97 -0.54
N SER A 33 -4.12 1.70 -0.82
CA SER A 33 -4.46 1.26 -2.17
C SER A 33 -5.62 2.05 -2.80
N TRP A 34 -6.68 2.37 -2.06
CA TRP A 34 -7.79 3.18 -2.60
C TRP A 34 -7.34 4.62 -2.91
N ALA A 35 -6.59 5.24 -2.00
CA ALA A 35 -6.06 6.59 -2.17
C ALA A 35 -4.99 6.67 -3.29
N MET A 36 -4.12 5.66 -3.40
CA MET A 36 -3.10 5.54 -4.43
C MET A 36 -3.68 5.20 -5.80
N SER A 37 -4.88 4.60 -5.85
CA SER A 37 -5.60 4.37 -7.12
C SER A 37 -6.35 5.61 -7.60
N GLN A 38 -6.45 6.66 -6.79
CA GLN A 38 -7.10 7.90 -7.21
C GLN A 38 -6.27 8.60 -8.30
N PRO A 39 -6.92 9.28 -9.26
CA PRO A 39 -6.23 10.10 -10.23
C PRO A 39 -5.48 11.25 -9.54
N MET A 40 -4.16 11.27 -9.71
CA MET A 40 -3.25 12.25 -9.08
C MET A 40 -2.74 13.27 -10.11
N PRO A 41 -2.39 14.50 -9.67
CA PRO A 41 -1.73 15.47 -10.54
C PRO A 41 -0.44 14.91 -11.12
N TYR A 42 -0.28 14.93 -12.44
CA TYR A 42 0.92 14.42 -13.11
C TYR A 42 1.70 15.50 -13.88
N GLY A 43 1.00 16.48 -14.47
CA GLY A 43 1.61 17.47 -15.36
C GLY A 43 0.60 18.46 -15.94
N GLY A 44 1.05 19.28 -16.90
CA GLY A 44 0.18 20.25 -17.58
C GLY A 44 -0.30 21.41 -16.69
N PHE A 45 0.51 21.80 -15.70
CA PHE A 45 0.18 22.87 -14.76
C PHE A 45 0.04 24.21 -15.48
N LYS A 46 -1.16 24.81 -15.39
CA LYS A 46 -1.43 26.13 -15.94
C LYS A 46 -2.36 26.93 -15.03
N TRP A 47 -2.11 28.23 -14.94
CA TRP A 47 -3.05 29.17 -14.34
C TRP A 47 -4.22 29.37 -15.29
N VAL A 48 -5.44 29.33 -14.76
CA VAL A 48 -6.67 29.63 -15.51
C VAL A 48 -7.39 30.80 -14.86
N GLU A 49 -8.42 31.33 -15.53
CA GLU A 49 -9.20 32.43 -14.99
C GLU A 49 -9.72 32.10 -13.57
N PRO A 50 -9.62 33.05 -12.62
CA PRO A 50 -10.00 32.83 -11.23
C PRO A 50 -11.52 32.88 -11.06
N LYS A 51 -12.22 31.92 -11.65
CA LYS A 51 -13.68 31.76 -11.62
C LYS A 51 -14.06 30.39 -11.06
N LEU A 52 -15.25 30.29 -10.47
CA LEU A 52 -15.84 29.02 -10.03
C LEU A 52 -16.43 28.20 -11.19
N GLU A 53 -16.64 28.84 -12.35
CA GLU A 53 -17.16 28.18 -13.55
C GLU A 53 -16.31 26.96 -13.92
N GLY A 54 -16.99 25.86 -14.23
CA GLY A 54 -16.35 24.58 -14.49
C GLY A 54 -15.92 23.79 -13.25
N LEU A 55 -16.14 24.28 -12.02
CA LEU A 55 -15.92 23.48 -10.81
C LEU A 55 -16.87 22.26 -10.79
N ASN A 56 -18.16 22.46 -11.08
CA ASN A 56 -19.16 21.38 -11.03
C ASN A 56 -19.03 20.39 -12.21
N ASP A 57 -18.36 20.79 -13.29
CA ASP A 57 -18.12 19.95 -14.46
C ASP A 57 -16.98 18.94 -14.21
N LEU A 58 -16.17 19.15 -13.17
CA LEU A 58 -15.09 18.25 -12.79
C LEU A 58 -15.61 17.07 -11.98
N ASN A 59 -15.29 15.87 -12.44
CA ASN A 59 -15.57 14.63 -11.73
C ASN A 59 -14.29 13.79 -11.57
N ASP A 60 -14.43 12.65 -10.90
CA ASP A 60 -13.30 11.78 -10.59
C ASP A 60 -12.61 11.25 -11.84
N THR A 61 -13.38 10.94 -12.87
CA THR A 61 -12.91 10.43 -14.17
C THR A 61 -12.36 11.50 -15.11
N SER A 62 -12.54 12.79 -14.78
CA SER A 62 -12.10 13.88 -15.65
C SER A 62 -10.58 13.82 -15.85
N PRO A 63 -10.05 14.07 -17.06
CA PRO A 63 -8.61 14.05 -17.30
C PRO A 63 -7.88 15.23 -16.66
N ILE A 64 -8.63 16.24 -16.20
CA ILE A 64 -8.12 17.45 -15.57
C ILE A 64 -8.60 17.59 -14.12
N GLY A 65 -7.79 18.23 -13.29
CA GLY A 65 -8.13 18.64 -11.94
C GLY A 65 -7.75 20.10 -11.71
N ARG A 66 -8.30 20.70 -10.65
CA ARG A 66 -8.02 22.08 -10.27
C ARG A 66 -7.71 22.19 -8.78
N ILE A 67 -6.82 23.11 -8.45
CA ILE A 67 -6.58 23.61 -7.09
C ILE A 67 -7.00 25.07 -7.07
N TYR A 68 -7.77 25.43 -6.05
CA TYR A 68 -8.34 26.76 -5.88
C TYR A 68 -7.68 27.46 -4.68
N GLU A 69 -7.32 28.72 -4.85
CA GLU A 69 -7.00 29.65 -3.77
C GLU A 69 -8.22 30.55 -3.56
N VAL A 70 -8.93 30.36 -2.43
CA VAL A 70 -10.28 30.93 -2.22
C VAL A 70 -10.46 31.51 -0.82
N ASP A 71 -11.33 32.51 -0.72
CA ASP A 71 -11.91 32.97 0.54
C ASP A 71 -13.25 32.26 0.74
N ILE A 72 -13.42 31.60 1.90
CA ILE A 72 -14.60 30.79 2.21
C ILE A 72 -15.18 31.25 3.54
N THR A 73 -16.49 31.49 3.54
CA THR A 73 -17.26 31.76 4.75
C THR A 73 -17.87 30.48 5.28
N TYR A 74 -17.85 30.36 6.61
CA TYR A 74 -18.51 29.29 7.34
C TYR A 74 -19.77 29.83 8.02
N PRO A 75 -20.95 29.64 7.42
CA PRO A 75 -22.20 30.16 7.97
C PRO A 75 -22.48 29.63 9.38
N LYS A 76 -23.03 30.49 10.26
CA LYS A 76 -23.23 30.17 11.68
C LYS A 76 -24.26 29.07 11.89
N GLU A 77 -25.26 29.02 11.03
CA GLU A 77 -26.30 27.99 11.00
C GLU A 77 -25.76 26.56 10.80
N LEU A 78 -24.53 26.42 10.30
CA LEU A 78 -23.88 25.12 10.11
C LEU A 78 -23.00 24.72 11.31
N HIS A 79 -22.81 25.59 12.30
CA HIS A 79 -21.85 25.35 13.38
C HIS A 79 -22.26 24.15 14.23
N ASP A 80 -23.54 24.06 14.61
CA ASP A 80 -24.04 22.91 15.38
C ASP A 80 -23.96 21.60 14.58
N LYS A 81 -24.32 21.66 13.29
CA LYS A 81 -24.30 20.49 12.40
C LYS A 81 -22.89 19.96 12.14
N HIS A 82 -21.90 20.84 12.06
CA HIS A 82 -20.53 20.50 11.70
C HIS A 82 -19.56 20.54 12.89
N ASN A 83 -20.06 20.62 14.12
CA ASN A 83 -19.24 20.78 15.33
C ASN A 83 -18.21 19.65 15.48
N ASP A 84 -18.63 18.40 15.21
CA ASP A 84 -17.75 17.23 15.38
C ASP A 84 -16.67 17.14 14.30
N LEU A 85 -16.99 17.59 13.08
CA LEU A 85 -16.07 17.51 11.94
C LEU A 85 -16.15 18.75 11.04
N PRO A 86 -15.57 19.89 11.47
CA PRO A 86 -15.51 21.09 10.64
C PRO A 86 -14.70 20.84 9.36
N PHE A 87 -15.26 21.24 8.21
CA PHE A 87 -14.55 21.27 6.95
C PHE A 87 -13.37 22.25 6.97
N LEU A 88 -12.42 22.03 6.06
CA LEU A 88 -11.30 22.93 5.76
C LEU A 88 -10.35 23.15 6.95
N PRO A 89 -9.71 22.07 7.45
CA PRO A 89 -8.75 22.20 8.53
C PRO A 89 -7.58 23.07 8.10
N GLN A 90 -7.04 23.83 9.04
CA GLN A 90 -5.91 24.73 8.83
C GLN A 90 -4.79 24.42 9.82
N TYR A 91 -3.55 24.60 9.41
CA TYR A 91 -2.42 24.43 10.30
C TYR A 91 -2.20 25.72 11.11
N GLY A 92 -2.40 25.66 12.43
CA GLY A 92 -2.39 26.82 13.31
C GLY A 92 -1.91 26.49 14.72
N ILE A 93 -1.73 27.50 15.56
CA ILE A 93 -1.38 27.32 16.97
C ILE A 93 -2.68 27.39 17.80
N PRO A 94 -3.08 26.30 18.48
CA PRO A 94 -4.23 26.33 19.37
C PRO A 94 -4.01 27.30 20.54
N ALA A 95 -5.08 27.86 21.09
CA ALA A 95 -5.03 28.65 22.31
C ALA A 95 -4.35 27.83 23.43
N GLY A 96 -3.37 28.43 24.10
CA GLY A 96 -2.59 27.78 25.16
C GLY A 96 -1.50 26.82 24.69
N SER A 97 -1.25 26.68 23.38
CA SER A 97 -0.14 25.90 22.85
C SER A 97 0.96 26.78 22.25
N LYS A 98 2.19 26.25 22.19
CA LYS A 98 3.31 26.85 21.45
C LYS A 98 3.60 26.11 20.14
N VAL A 99 2.93 24.97 19.91
CA VAL A 99 3.20 24.06 18.79
C VAL A 99 2.08 24.18 17.78
N LYS A 100 2.43 24.30 16.49
CA LYS A 100 1.46 24.27 15.40
C LYS A 100 0.84 22.87 15.28
N LYS A 101 -0.46 22.82 15.07
CA LYS A 101 -1.25 21.60 14.89
C LYS A 101 -2.23 21.79 13.73
N LEU A 102 -2.67 20.68 13.15
CA LEU A 102 -3.80 20.71 12.22
C LEU A 102 -5.08 20.92 13.02
N MET A 103 -5.81 21.99 12.74
CA MET A 103 -7.01 22.39 13.47
C MET A 103 -8.21 22.42 12.54
N ALA A 104 -9.25 21.65 12.87
CA ALA A 104 -10.56 21.81 12.27
C ALA A 104 -11.28 22.95 13.00
N THR A 105 -11.53 24.07 12.33
CA THR A 105 -12.16 25.25 12.94
C THR A 105 -13.31 25.73 12.08
N LEU A 106 -14.41 26.16 12.71
CA LEU A 106 -15.61 26.74 12.07
C LEU A 106 -15.40 28.22 11.68
N GLN A 107 -14.16 28.67 11.58
CA GLN A 107 -13.82 30.05 11.22
C GLN A 107 -13.80 30.21 9.70
N SER A 108 -14.17 31.40 9.21
CA SER A 108 -13.96 31.76 7.81
C SER A 108 -12.48 31.69 7.45
N LYS A 109 -12.20 31.25 6.22
CA LYS A 109 -10.85 31.02 5.70
C LYS A 109 -10.55 32.06 4.63
N LYS A 110 -9.32 32.57 4.61
CA LYS A 110 -8.82 33.47 3.57
C LYS A 110 -7.63 32.85 2.87
N ASN A 111 -7.50 33.06 1.56
CA ASN A 111 -6.44 32.49 0.71
C ASN A 111 -6.24 30.99 0.94
N TYR A 112 -7.35 30.25 1.13
CA TYR A 112 -7.30 28.83 1.45
C TYR A 112 -7.03 28.02 0.17
N ILE A 113 -5.97 27.21 0.19
CA ILE A 113 -5.59 26.36 -0.93
C ILE A 113 -6.29 25.01 -0.80
N ILE A 114 -7.13 24.66 -1.77
CA ILE A 114 -7.99 23.48 -1.70
C ILE A 114 -8.10 22.77 -3.05
N HIS A 115 -8.11 21.45 -3.00
CA HIS A 115 -8.38 20.60 -4.16
C HIS A 115 -9.88 20.64 -4.54
N TYR A 116 -10.19 20.65 -5.84
CA TYR A 116 -11.57 20.81 -6.33
C TYR A 116 -12.59 19.86 -5.69
N ARG A 117 -12.24 18.58 -5.45
CA ARG A 117 -13.12 17.60 -4.78
C ARG A 117 -13.56 18.05 -3.38
N ASN A 118 -12.61 18.54 -2.59
CA ASN A 118 -12.88 19.00 -1.23
C ASN A 118 -13.69 20.30 -1.25
N LEU A 119 -13.46 21.14 -2.27
CA LEU A 119 -14.23 22.36 -2.48
C LEU A 119 -15.68 22.06 -2.87
N GLN A 120 -15.90 21.13 -3.80
CA GLN A 120 -17.23 20.64 -4.16
C GLN A 120 -17.95 20.07 -2.93
N GLN A 121 -17.26 19.26 -2.12
CA GLN A 121 -17.82 18.70 -0.89
C GLN A 121 -18.19 19.80 0.12
N ALA A 122 -17.33 20.80 0.31
CA ALA A 122 -17.60 21.93 1.21
C ALA A 122 -18.83 22.73 0.76
N ILE A 123 -18.91 23.06 -0.54
CA ILE A 123 -20.04 23.80 -1.12
C ILE A 123 -21.33 22.98 -1.01
N ALA A 124 -21.29 21.67 -1.30
CA ALA A 124 -22.43 20.78 -1.16
C ALA A 124 -22.95 20.69 0.28
N ASN A 125 -22.09 20.95 1.28
CA ASN A 125 -22.47 21.01 2.69
C ASN A 125 -22.78 22.44 3.18
N GLY A 126 -22.91 23.41 2.28
CA GLY A 126 -23.38 24.76 2.59
C GLY A 126 -22.29 25.80 2.88
N LEU A 127 -21.00 25.47 2.71
CA LEU A 127 -19.94 26.49 2.81
C LEU A 127 -20.00 27.43 1.60
N ILE A 128 -19.79 28.72 1.83
CA ILE A 128 -19.97 29.76 0.81
C ILE A 128 -18.60 30.30 0.38
N VAL A 129 -18.27 30.18 -0.91
CA VAL A 129 -17.08 30.81 -1.49
C VAL A 129 -17.37 32.30 -1.74
N GLN A 130 -16.61 33.18 -1.10
CA GLN A 130 -16.73 34.63 -1.29
C GLN A 130 -15.93 35.11 -2.50
N LYS A 131 -14.70 34.62 -2.64
CA LYS A 131 -13.77 35.07 -3.67
C LYS A 131 -12.86 33.94 -4.11
N VAL A 132 -12.60 33.88 -5.42
CA VAL A 132 -11.54 33.06 -6.00
C VAL A 132 -10.38 33.98 -6.37
N HIS A 133 -9.20 33.69 -5.83
CA HIS A 133 -7.98 34.48 -6.11
C HIS A 133 -7.22 33.88 -7.28
N LYS A 134 -6.99 32.57 -7.25
CA LYS A 134 -6.25 31.85 -8.29
C LYS A 134 -6.79 30.43 -8.46
N VAL A 135 -6.64 29.94 -9.68
CA VAL A 135 -6.99 28.56 -10.03
C VAL A 135 -5.85 27.95 -10.81
N LEU A 136 -5.30 26.87 -10.28
CA LEU A 136 -4.26 26.06 -10.93
C LEU A 136 -4.92 24.82 -11.51
N GLN A 137 -4.90 24.67 -12.83
CA GLN A 137 -5.36 23.48 -13.53
C GLN A 137 -4.18 22.55 -13.83
N PHE A 138 -4.42 21.24 -13.74
CA PHE A 138 -3.43 20.20 -14.06
C PHE A 138 -4.12 18.98 -14.70
N CYS A 139 -3.33 18.15 -15.37
CA CYS A 139 -3.77 16.85 -15.87
C CYS A 139 -3.63 15.78 -14.78
N LYS A 140 -4.58 14.84 -14.74
CA LYS A 140 -4.62 13.72 -13.79
C LYS A 140 -4.35 12.39 -14.51
N ILE A 141 -3.68 11.48 -13.82
CA ILE A 141 -3.62 10.07 -14.22
C ILE A 141 -3.93 9.18 -13.01
N PRO A 142 -4.66 8.07 -13.16
CA PRO A 142 -4.75 7.05 -12.11
C PRO A 142 -3.34 6.65 -11.66
N GLY A 143 -3.15 6.48 -10.34
CA GLY A 143 -1.87 6.02 -9.84
C GLY A 143 -1.47 4.69 -10.49
N LEU A 144 -0.24 4.63 -10.97
CA LEU A 144 0.31 3.45 -11.61
C LEU A 144 0.92 2.56 -10.51
N PHE A 145 0.63 1.26 -10.57
CA PHE A 145 1.37 0.30 -9.78
C PHE A 145 2.74 0.11 -10.42
N SER A 146 3.79 0.26 -9.62
CA SER A 146 5.12 -0.15 -10.05
C SER A 146 5.14 -1.65 -10.22
N ASP A 147 5.59 -2.11 -11.38
CA ASP A 147 5.89 -3.52 -11.58
C ASP A 147 7.11 -3.90 -10.72
N GLU A 148 6.88 -4.53 -9.58
CA GLU A 148 7.95 -4.99 -8.68
C GLU A 148 8.89 -6.01 -9.31
N THR A 149 8.45 -6.63 -10.41
CA THR A 149 9.21 -7.63 -11.15
C THR A 149 9.94 -7.06 -12.36
N ASP A 150 9.76 -5.76 -12.68
CA ASP A 150 10.44 -5.07 -13.79
C ASP A 150 10.24 -5.82 -15.13
N GLY A 151 9.00 -6.26 -15.39
CA GLY A 151 8.61 -7.06 -16.55
C GLY A 151 9.06 -8.52 -16.53
N ARG A 152 9.81 -8.95 -15.50
CA ARG A 152 10.37 -10.31 -15.43
C ARG A 152 9.34 -11.32 -14.99
N ILE A 153 9.38 -12.47 -15.63
CA ILE A 153 8.37 -13.51 -15.42
C ILE A 153 8.69 -14.31 -14.17
N MET A 154 7.73 -14.33 -13.25
CA MET A 154 7.75 -15.23 -12.11
C MET A 154 7.41 -16.65 -12.59
N ARG A 155 8.34 -17.60 -12.43
CA ARG A 155 8.18 -18.99 -12.90
C ARG A 155 7.58 -19.90 -11.83
N GLU A 156 8.08 -19.77 -10.61
CA GLU A 156 7.64 -20.55 -9.47
C GLU A 156 7.51 -19.65 -8.23
N PHE A 157 6.53 -19.98 -7.40
CA PHE A 157 6.24 -19.32 -6.14
C PHE A 157 6.02 -20.35 -5.04
N CYS A 158 6.57 -20.10 -3.85
CA CYS A 158 6.42 -20.94 -2.67
C CYS A 158 6.28 -20.07 -1.42
N ALA A 159 5.19 -20.18 -0.69
CA ALA A 159 4.88 -19.43 0.51
C ALA A 159 4.69 -20.35 1.71
N LEU A 160 5.52 -20.13 2.73
CA LEU A 160 5.41 -20.83 4.00
C LEU A 160 4.37 -20.17 4.91
N ARG A 161 4.39 -18.84 5.01
CA ARG A 161 3.40 -18.09 5.81
C ARG A 161 3.37 -16.64 5.37
N ALA A 162 2.47 -15.86 5.95
CA ALA A 162 2.47 -14.40 5.78
C ALA A 162 3.89 -13.82 6.04
N LYS A 163 4.42 -13.08 5.04
CA LYS A 163 5.76 -12.45 5.06
C LYS A 163 6.95 -13.43 5.11
N SER A 164 6.73 -14.70 4.79
CA SER A 164 7.75 -15.74 4.58
C SER A 164 7.45 -16.54 3.30
N TYR A 165 8.05 -16.14 2.19
CA TYR A 165 7.84 -16.73 0.87
C TYR A 165 9.06 -16.53 -0.02
N ALA A 166 9.14 -17.34 -1.07
CA ALA A 166 10.19 -17.31 -2.07
C ALA A 166 9.56 -17.44 -3.47
N TYR A 167 10.22 -16.87 -4.46
CA TYR A 167 9.83 -16.99 -5.86
C TYR A 167 11.04 -16.90 -6.79
N ILE A 168 10.90 -17.47 -7.98
CA ILE A 168 11.92 -17.44 -9.03
C ILE A 168 11.48 -16.44 -10.10
N LEU A 169 12.26 -15.37 -10.28
CA LEU A 169 12.15 -14.47 -11.42
C LEU A 169 13.13 -14.93 -12.49
N GLU A 170 12.62 -15.54 -13.56
CA GLU A 170 13.43 -16.13 -14.63
C GLU A 170 14.49 -17.12 -14.12
N VAL A 171 15.71 -16.63 -13.82
CA VAL A 171 16.86 -17.40 -13.31
C VAL A 171 17.17 -17.08 -11.84
N LYS A 172 16.71 -15.95 -11.32
CA LYS A 172 17.09 -15.45 -9.99
C LYS A 172 16.02 -15.75 -8.95
N GLU A 173 16.43 -16.43 -7.88
CA GLU A 173 15.59 -16.60 -6.70
C GLU A 173 15.51 -15.32 -5.86
N LYS A 174 14.32 -15.08 -5.32
CA LYS A 174 14.00 -13.98 -4.42
C LYS A 174 13.31 -14.56 -3.20
N ILE A 175 13.91 -14.36 -2.04
CA ILE A 175 13.39 -14.85 -0.76
C ILE A 175 13.02 -13.65 0.10
N LYS A 176 11.83 -13.71 0.69
CA LYS A 176 11.28 -12.72 1.62
C LYS A 176 10.96 -13.44 2.92
N ALA A 177 11.77 -13.21 3.95
CA ALA A 177 11.57 -13.82 5.25
C ALA A 177 11.68 -12.78 6.37
N LYS A 178 10.52 -12.31 6.86
CA LYS A 178 10.49 -11.27 7.88
C LYS A 178 11.11 -11.75 9.20
N GLY A 179 12.03 -10.95 9.74
CA GLY A 179 12.70 -11.23 11.01
C GLY A 179 14.03 -11.98 10.86
N ILE A 180 14.34 -12.45 9.65
CA ILE A 180 15.65 -13.02 9.30
C ILE A 180 16.52 -11.90 8.71
N ARG A 181 17.82 -11.91 9.02
CA ARG A 181 18.75 -10.93 8.47
C ARG A 181 19.03 -11.22 7.00
N GLY A 182 19.16 -10.15 6.20
CA GLY A 182 19.40 -10.27 4.76
C GLY A 182 20.66 -11.04 4.37
N HIS A 183 21.71 -11.08 5.20
CA HIS A 183 22.88 -11.92 4.90
C HIS A 183 22.57 -13.42 5.02
N VAL A 184 21.76 -13.82 6.02
CA VAL A 184 21.33 -15.21 6.19
C VAL A 184 20.44 -15.62 5.02
N VAL A 185 19.51 -14.74 4.64
CA VAL A 185 18.64 -14.97 3.47
C VAL A 185 19.45 -15.16 2.19
N ARG A 186 20.55 -14.42 2.00
CA ARG A 186 21.37 -14.51 0.78
C ARG A 186 22.28 -15.72 0.72
N ASN A 187 22.78 -16.18 1.87
CA ASN A 187 23.87 -17.18 1.91
C ASN A 187 23.42 -18.56 2.38
N HIS A 188 22.30 -18.65 3.09
CA HIS A 188 21.89 -19.86 3.80
C HIS A 188 20.42 -20.24 3.54
N MET A 189 19.72 -19.51 2.68
CA MET A 189 18.35 -19.85 2.31
C MET A 189 18.21 -20.02 0.82
N THR A 190 17.48 -21.04 0.40
CA THR A 190 17.23 -21.33 -1.02
C THR A 190 15.74 -21.51 -1.29
N PHE A 191 15.33 -21.36 -2.54
CA PHE A 191 13.96 -21.67 -2.96
C PHE A 191 13.62 -23.16 -2.78
N GLN A 192 14.58 -24.07 -3.02
CA GLN A 192 14.36 -25.50 -2.85
C GLN A 192 14.10 -25.88 -1.39
N ASP A 193 14.80 -25.27 -0.44
CA ASP A 193 14.54 -25.50 0.98
C ASP A 193 13.15 -24.99 1.40
N HIS A 194 12.63 -23.93 0.78
CA HIS A 194 11.23 -23.51 0.99
C HIS A 194 10.25 -24.59 0.50
N LYS A 195 10.50 -25.22 -0.66
CA LYS A 195 9.68 -26.33 -1.16
C LYS A 195 9.77 -27.54 -0.24
N ARG A 196 10.98 -27.93 0.17
CA ARG A 196 11.22 -29.03 1.12
C ARG A 196 10.47 -28.81 2.44
N CYS A 197 10.56 -27.60 3.00
CA CYS A 197 9.80 -27.22 4.20
C CYS A 197 8.28 -27.28 3.99
N LEU A 198 7.78 -26.79 2.85
CA LEU A 198 6.35 -26.78 2.55
C LEU A 198 5.79 -28.21 2.43
N PHE A 199 6.52 -29.09 1.74
CA PHE A 199 6.08 -30.47 1.51
C PHE A 199 6.41 -31.43 2.66
N GLY A 200 7.09 -30.96 3.71
CA GLY A 200 7.25 -31.66 4.99
C GLY A 200 8.50 -32.53 5.10
N ASP A 201 9.59 -32.14 4.45
CA ASP A 201 10.89 -32.78 4.65
C ASP A 201 11.42 -32.49 6.06
N THR A 202 11.56 -33.55 6.86
CA THR A 202 12.05 -33.50 8.25
C THR A 202 13.57 -33.39 8.36
N SER A 203 14.30 -33.55 7.26
CA SER A 203 15.76 -33.48 7.24
C SER A 203 16.30 -32.04 7.09
N LEU A 204 15.41 -31.04 7.01
CA LEU A 204 15.79 -29.66 6.80
C LEU A 204 16.21 -28.99 8.12
N GLU A 205 17.36 -28.33 8.12
CA GLU A 205 17.76 -27.47 9.24
C GLU A 205 16.85 -26.23 9.31
N VAL A 206 15.90 -26.26 10.24
CA VAL A 206 14.90 -25.19 10.42
C VAL A 206 15.41 -24.01 11.23
N THR A 207 16.61 -24.08 11.81
CA THR A 207 17.18 -22.98 12.62
C THR A 207 18.58 -22.60 12.17
N THR A 208 18.87 -21.31 12.12
CA THR A 208 20.21 -20.80 11.83
C THR A 208 20.65 -19.80 12.90
N SER A 209 21.92 -19.84 13.27
CA SER A 209 22.48 -18.91 14.23
C SER A 209 22.66 -17.53 13.59
N ASN A 210 22.13 -16.50 14.24
CA ASN A 210 22.19 -15.13 13.78
C ASN A 210 23.04 -14.32 14.75
N VAL A 211 24.17 -13.80 14.28
CA VAL A 211 25.07 -12.96 15.07
C VAL A 211 24.85 -11.49 14.73
N SER A 212 24.74 -10.67 15.78
CA SER A 212 24.51 -9.23 15.65
C SER A 212 25.30 -8.42 16.65
N ILE A 213 25.89 -7.33 16.22
CA ILE A 213 26.43 -6.30 17.11
C ILE A 213 25.33 -5.25 17.30
N ARG A 214 25.03 -4.90 18.56
CA ARG A 214 24.05 -3.88 18.93
C ARG A 214 24.60 -2.99 20.03
N SER A 215 24.23 -1.71 20.00
CA SER A 215 24.53 -0.76 21.07
C SER A 215 23.34 -0.64 22.02
N PHE A 216 23.59 -0.81 23.32
CA PHE A 216 22.61 -0.51 24.36
C PHE A 216 23.24 0.45 25.36
N LYS A 217 22.65 1.64 25.54
CA LYS A 217 23.21 2.69 26.40
C LYS A 217 24.70 2.96 26.10
N HIS A 218 25.03 3.09 24.81
CA HIS A 218 26.40 3.30 24.30
C HIS A 218 27.40 2.16 24.58
N LYS A 219 26.94 0.98 25.03
CA LYS A 219 27.78 -0.22 25.16
C LYS A 219 27.48 -1.20 24.03
N LEU A 220 28.50 -1.50 23.23
CA LEU A 220 28.42 -2.50 22.18
C LEU A 220 28.34 -3.90 22.80
N LYS A 221 27.42 -4.71 22.29
CA LYS A 221 27.26 -6.12 22.66
C LYS A 221 27.07 -6.96 21.40
N THR A 222 27.73 -8.11 21.38
CA THR A 222 27.46 -9.16 20.39
C THR A 222 26.34 -10.05 20.92
N ILE A 223 25.22 -10.09 20.22
CA ILE A 223 24.09 -10.97 20.48
C ILE A 223 24.09 -12.06 19.42
N LYS A 224 24.25 -13.31 19.86
CA LYS A 224 23.94 -14.50 19.07
C LYS A 224 22.52 -14.94 19.42
N SER A 225 21.67 -15.12 18.42
CA SER A 225 20.32 -15.62 18.59
C SER A 225 20.05 -16.71 17.56
N ASN A 226 19.51 -17.84 17.99
CA ASN A 226 19.04 -18.86 17.06
C ASN A 226 17.67 -18.43 16.53
N LYS A 227 17.53 -18.38 15.21
CA LYS A 227 16.28 -17.99 14.54
C LYS A 227 15.75 -19.16 13.74
N LEU A 228 14.45 -19.41 13.89
CA LEU A 228 13.72 -20.33 13.03
C LEU A 228 13.65 -19.72 11.62
N THR A 229 14.32 -20.34 10.66
CA THR A 229 14.44 -19.87 9.27
C THR A 229 13.30 -20.37 8.41
N TYR A 230 12.92 -21.63 8.58
CA TYR A 230 11.85 -22.29 7.84
C TYR A 230 10.74 -22.69 8.81
N ASN A 231 9.53 -22.21 8.54
CA ASN A 231 8.35 -22.56 9.31
C ASN A 231 7.11 -22.50 8.43
N SER A 232 6.55 -23.66 8.12
CA SER A 232 5.34 -23.83 7.33
C SER A 232 4.06 -23.77 8.19
N PHE A 233 4.15 -23.57 9.50
CA PHE A 233 2.99 -23.33 10.34
C PHE A 233 2.46 -21.90 10.12
N ASP A 234 1.18 -21.79 9.75
CA ASP A 234 0.46 -20.54 9.59
C ASP A 234 -0.75 -20.53 10.53
N ASP A 235 -0.71 -19.66 11.53
CA ASP A 235 -1.76 -19.50 12.55
C ASP A 235 -3.02 -18.81 12.00
N LYS A 236 -2.93 -18.17 10.82
CA LYS A 236 -4.00 -17.34 10.27
C LYS A 236 -4.93 -18.08 9.32
N ARG A 237 -4.57 -19.28 8.89
CA ARG A 237 -5.34 -20.06 7.91
C ARG A 237 -5.31 -21.55 8.24
N VAL A 238 -6.35 -22.27 7.86
CA VAL A 238 -6.36 -23.73 7.91
C VAL A 238 -5.69 -24.26 6.65
N ILE A 239 -4.64 -25.06 6.82
CA ILE A 239 -3.89 -25.68 5.73
C ILE A 239 -4.58 -26.99 5.37
N LEU A 240 -4.88 -27.20 4.08
CA LEU A 240 -5.47 -28.46 3.60
C LEU A 240 -4.42 -29.57 3.52
N GLU A 241 -4.87 -30.81 3.36
CA GLU A 241 -3.99 -32.00 3.30
C GLU A 241 -2.94 -31.92 2.20
N ASP A 242 -3.26 -31.26 1.08
CA ASP A 242 -2.34 -31.04 -0.04
C ASP A 242 -1.20 -30.04 0.28
N LYS A 243 -1.24 -29.39 1.45
CA LYS A 243 -0.31 -28.36 1.94
C LYS A 243 -0.24 -27.07 1.09
N VAL A 244 -0.87 -27.05 -0.07
CA VAL A 244 -0.85 -25.95 -1.05
C VAL A 244 -2.04 -25.04 -0.88
N HIS A 245 -3.23 -25.61 -0.69
CA HIS A 245 -4.45 -24.84 -0.54
C HIS A 245 -4.70 -24.52 0.94
N THR A 246 -5.32 -23.37 1.17
CA THR A 246 -5.58 -22.85 2.52
C THR A 246 -6.96 -22.24 2.56
N LEU A 247 -7.70 -22.54 3.63
CA LEU A 247 -9.01 -21.98 3.92
C LEU A 247 -8.90 -20.95 5.03
N ALA A 248 -9.85 -20.02 5.08
CA ALA A 248 -9.99 -19.11 6.20
C ALA A 248 -10.64 -19.85 7.38
N HIS A 249 -10.32 -19.46 8.60
CA HIS A 249 -11.02 -19.97 9.79
C HIS A 249 -12.54 -19.75 9.64
N GLY A 250 -13.35 -20.77 9.96
CA GLY A 250 -14.82 -20.72 9.81
C GLY A 250 -15.37 -21.06 8.42
N HIS A 251 -14.52 -21.47 7.46
CA HIS A 251 -14.98 -21.95 6.16
C HIS A 251 -15.79 -23.27 6.29
N TYR A 252 -16.87 -23.41 5.52
CA TYR A 252 -17.81 -24.54 5.63
C TYR A 252 -17.16 -25.92 5.40
N SER A 253 -16.13 -25.98 4.55
CA SER A 253 -15.38 -27.21 4.24
C SER A 253 -14.38 -27.66 5.32
N ILE A 254 -14.28 -26.96 6.46
CA ILE A 254 -13.37 -27.31 7.57
C ILE A 254 -14.09 -28.21 8.60
N LYS A 255 -15.40 -28.43 8.46
CA LYS A 255 -16.21 -29.26 9.36
C LYS A 255 -16.08 -30.75 9.07
#